data_AF-A0A2H0PAA2-F1
#
_entry.id   AF-A0A2H0PAA2-F1
#
_cell.length_a   1.000
_cell.length_b   1.000
_cell.length_c   1.000
_cell.angle_alpha   90.00
_cell.angle_beta   90.00
_cell.angle_gamma   90.00
#
_symmetry.space_group_name_H-M   'P 1'
#
loop_
_entity.id
_entity.type
_entity.pdbx_description
1 polymer ?
#
loop_
_entity_poly.entity_id
_entity_poly.type
_entity_poly.pdbx_seq_one_letter_code
_entity_poly.pdbx_strand_id
1 'polypeptide(L)' 'GVETRDMLPLLSQPVYKKLFGDLEAKYPVAQKLNRSAFYIGCHQYLTPGDTDYVVEQFRAFFKTRSR' A
#
# COMPACT_ATOMS: atom_id res chain seq x y z
N GLY A 1 -7.29 -16.14 -0.13
CA GLY A 1 -6.56 -15.02 -0.76
C GLY A 1 -6.54 -13.84 0.19
N VAL A 2 -5.55 -12.95 0.08
CA VAL A 2 -5.42 -11.78 0.97
C VAL A 2 -5.92 -10.53 0.23
N GLU A 3 -6.96 -9.88 0.76
CA GLU A 3 -7.44 -8.62 0.21
C GLU A 3 -6.48 -7.46 0.56
N THR A 4 -6.29 -6.56 -0.40
CA THR A 4 -5.48 -5.34 -0.21
C THR A 4 -6.24 -4.10 -0.72
N ARG A 5 -5.75 -2.93 -0.32
CA ARG A 5 -6.21 -1.63 -0.81
C ARG A 5 -5.01 -0.74 -1.10
N ASP A 6 -5.04 -0.05 -2.23
CA ASP A 6 -4.03 0.97 -2.52
C ASP A 6 -4.12 2.12 -1.52
N MET A 7 -2.96 2.70 -1.19
CA MET A 7 -2.93 3.94 -0.43
C MET A 7 -3.37 5.10 -1.34
N LEU A 8 -4.33 5.91 -0.89
CA LEU A 8 -4.95 6.93 -1.74
C LEU A 8 -3.95 8.05 -2.10
N PRO A 9 -3.62 8.24 -3.39
CA PRO A 9 -2.56 9.16 -3.79
C PRO A 9 -3.10 10.58 -3.97
N LEU A 10 -3.44 11.25 -2.86
CA LEU A 10 -4.18 12.52 -2.85
C LEU A 10 -3.53 13.62 -3.71
N LEU A 11 -2.23 13.87 -3.51
CA LEU A 11 -1.52 14.99 -4.14
C LEU A 11 -1.31 14.82 -5.65
N SER A 12 -1.36 13.57 -6.15
CA SER A 12 -1.15 13.30 -7.57
C SER A 12 -2.46 13.23 -8.37
N GLN A 13 -3.62 13.35 -7.71
CA GLN A 13 -4.91 13.34 -8.38
C GLN A 13 -5.09 14.55 -9.31
N PRO A 14 -5.80 14.40 -10.45
CA PRO A 14 -5.93 15.44 -11.46
C PRO A 14 -6.47 16.78 -10.93
N VAL A 15 -7.44 16.74 -9.99
CA VAL A 15 -8.04 17.94 -9.41
C VAL A 15 -7.03 18.78 -8.63
N TYR A 16 -6.18 18.14 -7.83
CA TYR A 16 -5.15 18.84 -7.04
C TYR A 16 -4.02 19.35 -7.93
N LYS A 17 -3.66 18.63 -8.99
CA LYS A 17 -2.72 19.11 -10.01
C LYS A 17 -3.23 20.37 -10.70
N LYS A 18 -4.52 20.42 -11.03
CA LYS A 18 -5.14 21.62 -11.65
C LYS A 18 -5.14 22.83 -10.71
N LEU A 19 -5.39 22.61 -9.42
CA LEU A 19 -5.51 23.68 -8.43
C LEU A 19 -4.14 24.19 -7.93
N PHE A 20 -3.15 23.30 -7.81
CA PHE A 20 -1.91 23.59 -7.07
C PHE A 20 -0.62 23.28 -7.85
N GLY A 21 -0.73 22.81 -9.10
CA GLY A 21 0.41 22.35 -9.88
C GLY A 21 0.95 21.00 -9.38
N ASP A 22 2.19 20.67 -9.75
CA ASP A 22 2.84 19.44 -9.28
C ASP A 22 3.34 19.59 -7.83
N LEU A 23 2.50 19.16 -6.88
CA LEU A 23 2.85 19.09 -5.47
C LEU A 23 3.67 17.83 -5.14
N GLU A 24 3.48 16.72 -5.85
CA GLU A 24 4.03 15.41 -5.47
C GLU A 24 5.56 15.43 -5.39
N ALA A 25 6.23 16.13 -6.31
CA ALA A 25 7.68 16.30 -6.31
C ALA A 25 8.23 17.01 -5.05
N LYS A 26 7.39 17.79 -4.34
CA LYS A 26 7.75 18.51 -3.12
C LYS A 26 7.61 17.66 -1.85
N TYR A 27 6.94 16.50 -1.95
CA TYR A 27 6.67 15.60 -0.82
C TYR A 27 7.25 14.20 -1.10
N PRO A 28 8.57 14.01 -1.03
CA PRO A 28 9.24 12.77 -1.45
C PRO A 28 8.80 11.54 -0.64
N VAL A 29 8.40 11.73 0.63
CA VAL A 29 7.85 10.63 1.45
C VAL A 29 6.49 10.19 0.92
N ALA A 30 5.58 11.12 0.63
CA ALA A 30 4.28 10.80 0.04
C ALA A 30 4.43 10.16 -1.34
N GLN A 31 5.35 10.69 -2.17
CA GLN A 31 5.67 10.12 -3.47
C GLN A 31 6.18 8.67 -3.37
N LYS A 32 7.05 8.37 -2.39
CA LYS A 32 7.52 7.01 -2.13
C LYS A 32 6.36 6.10 -1.73
N LEU A 33 5.50 6.55 -0.82
CA LEU A 33 4.33 5.79 -0.36
C LEU A 33 3.37 5.48 -1.52
N ASN A 34 3.02 6.46 -2.36
CA ASN A 34 2.16 6.24 -3.53
C ASN A 34 2.66 5.14 -4.48
N ARG A 35 3.98 4.93 -4.54
CA ARG A 35 4.62 3.95 -5.44
C ARG A 35 4.75 2.55 -4.84
N SER A 36 4.73 2.40 -3.52
CA SER A 36 5.10 1.15 -2.87
C SER A 36 4.23 0.73 -1.70
N ALA A 37 3.32 1.59 -1.23
CA ALA A 37 2.50 1.34 -0.05
C ALA A 37 1.10 0.87 -0.46
N PHE A 38 0.57 -0.07 0.33
CA PHE A 38 -0.79 -0.56 0.28
C PHE A 38 -1.20 -0.98 1.70
N TYR A 39 -2.49 -1.09 1.93
CA TYR A 39 -3.07 -1.59 3.18
C TYR A 39 -3.48 -3.05 3.05
N ILE A 40 -3.37 -3.77 4.16
CA ILE A 40 -3.97 -5.08 4.38
C ILE A 40 -5.11 -4.93 5.41
N GLY A 41 -5.97 -5.95 5.51
CA GLY A 41 -7.03 -5.96 6.52
C GLY A 41 -6.48 -5.71 7.92
N CYS A 42 -7.10 -4.78 8.64
CA CYS A 42 -6.81 -4.47 10.04
C CYS A 42 -8.12 -4.08 10.73
N HIS A 43 -8.91 -5.07 11.14
CA HIS A 43 -10.21 -4.88 11.79
C HIS A 43 -10.44 -5.97 12.85
N GLN A 44 -11.36 -5.71 13.77
CA GLN A 44 -11.61 -6.53 14.98
C GLN A 44 -12.10 -7.96 14.72
N TYR A 45 -12.47 -8.28 13.49
CA TYR A 45 -12.98 -9.61 13.11
C TYR A 45 -11.88 -10.52 12.53
N LEU A 46 -10.65 -10.04 12.42
CA LEU A 46 -9.52 -10.89 12.05
C LEU A 46 -9.22 -11.86 13.18
N THR A 47 -9.16 -13.13 12.84
CA THR A 47 -8.73 -14.19 13.74
C THR A 47 -7.21 -14.31 13.73
N PRO A 48 -6.61 -14.98 14.73
CA PRO A 48 -5.19 -15.34 14.68
C PRO A 48 -4.83 -16.11 13.40
N GLY A 49 -5.70 -17.04 12.97
CA GLY A 49 -5.50 -17.82 11.75
C GLY A 49 -5.48 -16.97 10.47
N ASP A 50 -6.29 -15.91 10.38
CA ASP A 50 -6.24 -14.98 9.25
C ASP A 50 -4.88 -14.26 9.19
N THR A 51 -4.36 -13.86 10.35
CA THR A 51 -3.07 -13.17 10.46
C THR A 51 -1.92 -14.10 10.10
N ASP A 52 -1.95 -15.34 10.60
CA ASP A 52 -0.97 -16.37 10.27
C ASP A 52 -0.95 -16.66 8.77
N TYR A 53 -2.12 -16.80 8.16
CA TYR A 53 -2.24 -16.99 6.71
C TYR A 53 -1.62 -15.83 5.92
N VAL A 54 -1.87 -14.57 6.32
CA VAL A 54 -1.24 -13.40 5.70
C VAL A 54 0.29 -13.49 5.78
N VAL A 55 0.84 -13.80 6.96
CA VAL A 55 2.29 -13.95 7.18
C VAL A 55 2.88 -15.03 6.28
N GLU A 56 2.21 -16.18 6.15
CA GLU A 56 2.62 -17.26 5.26
C GLU A 56 2.67 -16.83 3.80
N GLN A 57 1.66 -16.08 3.33
CA GLN A 57 1.65 -15.57 1.96
C GLN A 57 2.81 -14.60 1.69
N PHE A 58 3.12 -13.70 2.63
CA PHE A 58 4.28 -12.81 2.52
C PHE A 58 5.59 -13.61 2.47
N ARG A 59 5.77 -14.59 3.36
CA ARG A 59 6.94 -15.48 3.35
C ARG A 59 7.08 -16.23 2.04
N ALA A 60 5.99 -16.80 1.53
CA ALA A 60 5.98 -17.53 0.27
C ALA A 60 6.37 -16.65 -0.92
N PHE A 61 5.82 -15.43 -0.97
CA PHE A 61 6.12 -14.44 -2.02
C PHE A 61 7.59 -14.00 -2.03
N PHE A 62 8.20 -13.79 -0.86
CA PHE A 62 9.62 -13.38 -0.80
C PHE A 62 10.59 -14.54 -0.96
N LYS A 63 10.20 -15.76 -0.57
CA LYS A 63 11.01 -16.97 -0.81
C LYS A 63 11.16 -17.26 -2.30
N THR A 64 10.10 -17.09 -3.09
CA THR A 64 10.14 -17.29 -4.55
C THR A 64 10.86 -16.16 -5.31
N ARG A 65 11.10 -15.02 -4.66
CA ARG A 65 11.81 -13.86 -5.23
C ARG A 65 13.30 -13.77 -4.88
N SER A 66 13.85 -14.75 -4.15
CA SER A 66 15.30 -14.82 -3.91
C SER A 66 16.02 -15.19 -5.21
N ARG A 67 16.54 -14.18 -5.90
CA ARG A 67 17.64 -14.28 -6.87
C ARG A 67 18.95 -14.03 -6.14
#